data_AF-A0A973ITY8-F1
#
_entry.id   AF-A0A973ITY8-F1
#
_cell.length_a   1.000
_cell.length_b   1.000
_cell.length_c   1.000
_cell.angle_alpha   90.00
_cell.angle_beta   90.00
_cell.angle_gamma   90.00
#
_symmetry.space_group_name_H-M   'P 1'
#
loop_
_entity.id
_entity.type
_entity.pdbx_description
1 polymer ?
#
loop_
_entity_poly.entity_id
_entity_poly.type
_entity_poly.pdbx_seq_one_letter_code
_entity_poly.pdbx_strand_id
1 'polypeptide(L)' 'MKLVYEPPRRTDQPRKHACPDCHFCQFCSDARCHSCREKELQPVHSLDRKLNPYEQAGLYEEVNARFEKQTECEVNG' A
#
# COMPACT_ATOMS: atom_id res chain seq x y z
N MET A 1 31.42 2.09 -20.32
CA MET A 1 30.16 1.39 -20.67
C MET A 1 29.18 2.42 -21.19
N LYS A 2 28.55 2.21 -22.35
CA LYS A 2 27.61 3.17 -22.96
C LYS A 2 26.19 2.85 -22.50
N LEU A 3 25.46 3.82 -21.95
CA LEU A 3 24.05 3.65 -21.61
C LEU A 3 23.23 3.47 -22.89
N VAL A 4 22.45 2.40 -22.95
CA VAL A 4 21.60 2.05 -24.11
C VAL A 4 20.39 2.99 -24.20
N TYR A 5 20.00 3.61 -23.09
CA TYR A 5 18.88 4.52 -23.01
C TYR A 5 19.04 5.46 -21.81
N GLU A 6 18.81 6.75 -22.03
CA GLU A 6 18.69 7.75 -20.98
C GLU A 6 17.27 8.34 -21.03
N PRO A 7 16.45 8.16 -19.98
CA PRO A 7 15.09 8.67 -19.98
C PRO A 7 15.08 10.20 -19.99
N PRO A 8 14.05 10.83 -20.57
CA PRO A 8 13.92 12.29 -20.56
C PRO A 8 13.85 12.80 -19.12
N ARG A 9 14.52 13.94 -18.88
CA ARG A 9 14.42 14.67 -17.61
C ARG A 9 12.96 15.03 -17.35
N ARG A 10 12.55 15.01 -16.08
CA ARG A 10 11.16 15.23 -15.68
C ARG A 10 10.67 16.56 -16.26
N THR A 11 9.57 16.52 -17.00
CA THR A 11 8.84 17.69 -17.46
C THR A 11 7.76 18.07 -16.43
N ASP A 12 7.52 19.37 -16.26
CA ASP A 12 6.50 19.96 -15.37
C ASP A 12 5.05 19.75 -15.87
N GLN A 13 4.82 18.74 -16.71
CA GLN A 13 3.48 18.44 -17.18
C GLN A 13 2.60 17.90 -16.05
N PRO A 14 1.29 18.19 -16.06
CA PRO A 14 0.36 17.66 -15.07
C PRO A 14 0.31 16.14 -15.18
N ARG A 15 0.67 15.45 -14.09
CA ARG A 15 0.64 13.99 -13.98
C ARG A 15 -0.53 13.60 -13.10
N LYS A 16 -1.12 12.43 -13.37
CA LYS A 16 -2.12 11.83 -12.47
C LYS A 16 -1.54 11.63 -11.06
N HIS A 17 -0.23 11.35 -10.95
CA HIS A 17 0.48 11.16 -9.69
C HIS A 17 1.91 11.70 -9.74
N ALA A 18 2.45 12.13 -8.59
CA ALA A 18 3.83 12.57 -8.43
C ALA A 18 4.83 11.39 -8.28
N CYS A 19 4.81 10.45 -9.24
CA CYS A 19 5.67 9.26 -9.19
C CYS A 19 7.08 9.57 -9.74
N PRO A 20 8.16 9.20 -9.02
CA PRO A 20 9.53 9.52 -9.41
C PRO A 20 10.01 8.79 -10.67
N ASP A 21 9.56 7.54 -10.84
CA ASP A 21 10.01 6.61 -11.89
C ASP A 21 9.06 6.59 -13.10
N CYS A 22 7.95 7.34 -13.03
CA CYS A 22 6.96 7.34 -14.10
C CYS A 22 7.40 8.32 -15.20
N HIS A 23 8.39 7.94 -16.02
CA HIS A 23 8.88 8.77 -17.13
C HIS A 23 7.82 8.94 -18.24
N PHE A 24 6.94 7.95 -18.41
CA PHE A 24 5.86 7.94 -19.41
C PHE A 24 4.51 7.69 -18.73
N CYS A 25 3.95 8.73 -18.10
CA CYS A 25 2.64 8.60 -17.47
C CYS A 25 1.53 8.51 -18.53
N GLN A 26 1.10 7.29 -18.85
CA GLN A 26 -0.04 7.04 -19.73
C GLN A 26 -1.38 6.97 -18.96
N PHE A 27 -1.54 7.79 -17.91
CA PHE A 27 -2.68 7.68 -16.99
C PHE A 27 -2.84 6.26 -16.40
N CYS A 28 -1.76 5.72 -15.83
CA CYS A 28 -1.78 4.40 -15.21
C CYS A 28 -2.91 4.24 -14.16
N SER A 29 -3.49 3.04 -14.10
CA SER A 29 -4.32 2.63 -12.97
C SER A 29 -3.47 2.58 -11.70
N ASP A 30 -4.11 2.70 -10.54
CA ASP A 30 -3.40 2.81 -9.26
C ASP A 30 -2.54 1.56 -9.01
N ALA A 31 -3.00 0.38 -9.43
CA ALA A 31 -2.24 -0.87 -9.39
C ALA A 31 -0.88 -0.78 -10.12
N ARG A 32 -0.84 -0.20 -11.32
CA ARG A 32 0.40 -0.06 -12.09
C ARG A 32 1.30 1.04 -11.52
N CYS A 33 0.72 2.06 -10.90
CA CYS A 33 1.50 3.09 -10.23
C CYS A 33 2.02 2.62 -8.85
N HIS A 34 1.34 1.69 -8.17
CA HIS A 34 1.82 1.03 -6.96
C HIS A 34 3.13 0.26 -7.21
N SER A 35 3.26 -0.44 -8.35
CA SER A 35 4.52 -1.09 -8.72
C SER A 35 5.70 -0.10 -8.83
N CYS A 36 5.44 1.17 -9.16
CA CYS A 36 6.46 2.22 -9.20
C CYS A 36 6.64 2.95 -7.86
N ARG A 37 5.64 2.92 -6.96
CA ARG A 37 5.64 3.65 -5.67
C ARG A 37 5.94 2.79 -4.45
N GLU A 38 6.02 1.48 -4.59
CA GLU A 38 6.26 0.55 -3.46
C GLU A 38 7.52 0.91 -2.65
N LYS A 39 8.46 1.65 -3.25
CA LYS A 39 9.69 2.13 -2.58
C LYS A 39 9.59 3.49 -1.89
N GLU A 40 8.65 4.37 -2.27
CA GLU A 40 8.56 5.74 -1.71
C GLU A 40 7.36 5.96 -0.78
N LEU A 41 6.43 5.00 -0.73
CA LEU A 41 5.23 5.09 0.09
C LEU A 41 5.32 4.34 1.42
N GLN A 42 6.49 3.85 1.81
CA GLN A 42 6.64 3.27 3.13
C GLN A 42 6.69 4.42 4.15
N PRO A 43 5.61 4.71 4.91
CA PRO A 43 5.78 5.52 6.10
C PRO A 43 6.84 4.84 6.96
N VAL A 44 7.84 5.62 7.40
CA VAL A 44 8.91 5.19 8.32
C VAL A 44 8.34 4.60 9.64
N HIS A 45 7.03 4.65 9.84
CA HIS A 45 6.33 4.08 10.98
C HIS A 45 4.96 3.50 10.59
N SER A 46 4.89 2.29 10.03
CA SER A 46 3.64 1.48 10.10
C SER A 46 3.92 0.00 9.89
N LEU A 47 4.15 -0.75 10.98
CA LEU A 47 3.85 -2.20 11.13
C LEU A 47 4.07 -3.13 9.91
N ASP A 48 5.11 -2.91 9.11
CA ASP A 48 5.39 -3.72 7.91
C ASP A 48 6.03 -5.09 8.25
N ARG A 49 5.89 -5.51 9.51
CA ARG A 49 6.21 -6.85 9.92
C ARG A 49 5.05 -7.74 9.49
N LYS A 50 5.25 -8.47 8.40
CA LYS A 50 4.40 -9.62 8.05
C LYS A 50 4.29 -10.52 9.28
N LEU A 51 3.06 -10.68 9.76
CA LEU A 51 2.76 -11.59 10.86
C LEU A 51 3.07 -13.01 10.40
N ASN A 52 3.60 -13.83 11.30
CA ASN A 52 3.64 -15.26 11.03
C ASN A 52 2.20 -15.84 11.12
N PRO A 53 1.95 -17.05 10.57
CA PRO A 53 0.61 -17.63 10.55
C PRO A 53 -0.06 -17.75 11.92
N TYR A 54 0.71 -17.99 12.99
CA TYR A 54 0.18 -18.09 14.36
C TYR A 54 -0.24 -16.74 14.92
N GLU A 55 0.53 -15.69 14.64
CA GLU A 55 0.18 -14.32 15.05
C GLU A 55 -1.06 -13.82 14.32
N GLN A 56 -1.18 -14.14 13.02
CA GLN A 56 -2.37 -13.80 12.25
C GLN A 56 -3.61 -14.54 12.77
N ALA A 57 -3.48 -15.82 13.13
CA ALA A 57 -4.57 -16.60 13.72
C ALA A 57 -5.01 -16.01 15.07
N GLY A 58 -4.07 -15.68 15.96
CA GLY A 58 -4.38 -15.08 17.26
C GLY A 58 -5.11 -13.74 17.15
N LEU A 59 -4.68 -12.87 16.23
CA LEU A 59 -5.39 -11.60 15.99
C LEU A 59 -6.80 -11.82 15.43
N TYR A 60 -6.98 -12.81 14.55
CA TYR A 60 -8.29 -13.13 14.00
C TYR A 60 -9.26 -13.58 15.10
N GLU A 61 -8.81 -14.47 16.00
CA GLU A 61 -9.59 -14.94 17.15
C GLU A 61 -9.96 -13.78 18.09
N GLU A 62 -9.02 -12.89 18.39
CA GLU A 62 -9.26 -11.71 19.25
C GLU A 62 -10.29 -10.76 18.63
N VAL A 63 -10.14 -10.45 17.35
CA VAL A 63 -11.05 -9.56 16.61
C VAL A 63 -12.46 -10.15 16.61
N ASN A 64 -12.61 -11.44 16.32
CA ASN A 64 -13.91 -12.11 16.31
C ASN A 64 -14.57 -12.12 17.69
N ALA A 65 -13.82 -12.44 18.74
CA ALA A 65 -14.34 -12.43 20.11
C ALA A 65 -14.80 -11.03 20.54
N ARG A 66 -14.15 -9.97 20.05
CA ARG A 66 -14.56 -8.58 20.29
C ARG A 66 -15.87 -8.26 19.56
N PHE A 67 -16.01 -8.68 18.30
CA PHE A 67 -17.23 -8.50 17.52
C PHE A 67 -18.43 -9.24 18.15
N GLU A 68 -18.24 -10.50 18.56
CA GLU A 68 -19.30 -11.28 19.22
C GLU A 68 -19.81 -10.61 20.50
N LYS A 69 -18.89 -10.14 21.36
CA LYS A 69 -19.25 -9.41 22.59
C LYS A 69 -19.99 -8.11 22.30
N GLN A 70 -19.62 -7.40 21.23
CA GLN A 70 -20.32 -6.17 20.83
C GLN A 70 -21.73 -6.47 20.36
N THR A 71 -21.93 -7.53 19.57
CA THR A 71 -23.27 -7.94 19.14
C THR A 71 -24.16 -8.42 20.29
N GLU A 72 -23.58 -9.06 21.31
CA GLU A 72 -24.32 -9.50 22.49
C GLU A 72 -24.81 -8.33 23.36
N CYS A 73 -24.05 -7.24 23.43
CA CYS A 73 -24.47 -6.00 24.09
C CYS A 73 -25.55 -5.22 23.32
N GLU A 74 -25.57 -5.29 21.98
CA GLU A 74 -26.58 -4.61 21.15
C GLU A 74 -27.93 -5.33 21.13
N VAL A 75 -27.97 -6.65 21.37
CA VAL A 75 -29.21 -7.45 21.38
C VAL A 75 -29.90 -7.46 22.76
N ASN A 76 -29.16 -7.24 23.84
CA ASN A 76 -29.69 -7.25 25.22
C ASN A 76 -29.83 -5.84 25.86
N GLY A 77 -29.75 -4.78 25.04
CA GLY A 77 -29.92 -3.37 25.46
C GLY A 77 -31.30 -2.81 25.14
#